data_AF-A0A4R4PZ13-F1
#
_entry.id   AF-A0A4R4PZ13-F1
#
_cell.length_a   1.000
_cell.length_b   1.000
_cell.length_c   1.000
_cell.angle_alpha   90.00
_cell.angle_beta   90.00
_cell.angle_gamma   90.00
#
_symmetry.space_group_name_H-M   'P 1'
#
loop_
_entity.id
_entity.type
_entity.pdbx_description
1 polymer ?
#
loop_
_entity_poly.entity_id
_entity_poly.type
_entity_poly.pdbx_seq_one_letter_code
_entity_poly.pdbx_strand_id
1 'polypeptide(L)'
;MTAPPAGQQPTTWEPPGLNALTRWQRDGLACVDCGRLLLFVTCVHADSLRDADDWTYEVFLCELCALRIASTTPPPTATEPPHEP
;
A
#
# COMPACT_ATOMS: atom_id res chain seq x y z
N MET A 1 10.44 27.95 16.20
CA MET A 1 10.31 26.64 16.87
C MET A 1 8.81 26.46 17.05
N THR A 2 8.11 25.61 16.31
CA THR A 2 8.21 24.15 16.22
C THR A 2 7.45 23.70 14.95
N ALA A 3 8.03 22.79 14.15
CA ALA A 3 7.38 22.24 12.96
C ALA A 3 6.19 21.34 13.35
N PRO A 4 5.05 21.38 12.64
CA PRO A 4 3.98 20.41 12.87
C PRO A 4 4.47 19.02 12.42
N PRO A 5 4.13 17.94 13.16
CA PRO A 5 4.67 16.62 12.87
C PRO A 5 4.19 16.17 11.49
N ALA A 6 5.16 15.95 10.60
CA ALA A 6 4.97 15.19 9.38
C ALA A 6 4.52 13.77 9.75
N GLY A 7 3.52 13.24 9.04
CA GLY A 7 3.16 11.83 9.12
C GLY A 7 1.71 11.58 9.50
N GLN A 8 0.77 12.10 8.70
CA GLN A 8 -0.50 11.38 8.53
C GLN A 8 -0.15 10.06 7.83
N GLN A 9 -0.02 8.98 8.60
CA GLN A 9 0.03 7.63 8.06
C GLN A 9 -1.28 7.40 7.30
N PRO A 10 -1.28 7.19 5.97
CA PRO A 10 -2.46 6.67 5.28
C PRO A 10 -2.77 5.33 5.96
N THR A 11 -4.05 5.00 6.19
CA THR A 11 -4.46 3.75 6.83
C THR A 11 -3.62 2.61 6.27
N THR A 12 -2.61 2.20 7.05
CA THR A 12 -1.47 1.48 6.50
C THR A 12 -2.00 0.11 6.16
N TRP A 13 -2.18 -0.17 4.86
CA TRP A 13 -2.28 -1.54 4.44
C TRP A 13 -1.02 -2.22 4.97
N GLU A 14 -1.18 -3.06 5.99
CA GLU A 14 -0.06 -3.79 6.57
C GLU A 14 0.23 -4.95 5.64
N PRO A 15 1.36 -4.92 4.90
CA PRO A 15 1.69 -6.02 4.04
C PRO A 15 1.82 -7.30 4.87
N PRO A 16 1.35 -8.46 4.36
CA PRO A 16 1.66 -9.73 4.98
C PRO A 16 3.18 -9.86 5.07
N GLY A 17 3.70 -10.31 6.21
CA GLY A 17 5.13 -10.60 6.32
C GLY A 17 5.57 -11.58 5.23
N LEU A 18 6.83 -11.49 4.78
CA LEU A 18 7.35 -12.30 3.67
C LEU A 18 7.09 -13.81 3.81
N ASN A 19 7.08 -14.32 5.04
CA ASN A 19 6.80 -15.73 5.34
C ASN A 19 5.35 -16.16 5.06
N ALA A 20 4.42 -15.21 5.02
CA ALA A 20 3.02 -15.45 4.66
C ALA A 20 2.78 -15.39 3.14
N LEU A 21 3.77 -14.93 2.37
CA LEU A 21 3.64 -14.77 0.93
C LEU A 21 4.06 -16.03 0.18
N THR A 22 3.24 -16.41 -0.80
CA THR A 22 3.63 -17.43 -1.78
C THR A 22 4.80 -16.92 -2.64
N ARG A 23 5.56 -17.84 -3.24
CA ARG A 23 6.61 -17.48 -4.20
C ARG A 23 6.11 -16.55 -5.30
N TRP A 24 4.92 -16.81 -5.85
CA TRP A 24 4.34 -15.99 -6.92
C TRP A 24 4.05 -14.56 -6.48
N GLN A 25 3.68 -14.34 -5.22
CA GLN A 25 3.46 -13.00 -4.67
C GLN A 25 4.79 -12.27 -4.41
N ARG A 26 5.81 -12.98 -3.93
CA ARG A 26 7.16 -12.42 -3.73
C ARG A 26 7.87 -12.08 -5.04
N ASP A 27 7.63 -12.87 -6.09
CA ASP A 27 8.17 -12.65 -7.42
C ASP A 27 7.38 -11.58 -8.21
N GLY A 28 6.37 -10.94 -7.59
CA GLY A 28 5.55 -9.90 -8.22
C GLY A 28 4.58 -10.41 -9.31
N LEU A 29 4.38 -11.73 -9.40
CA LEU A 29 3.54 -12.37 -10.42
C LEU A 29 2.07 -12.51 -9.99
N ALA A 30 1.78 -12.37 -8.70
CA ALA A 30 0.45 -12.46 -8.13
C ALA A 30 0.17 -11.32 -7.16
N CYS A 31 -1.09 -10.89 -7.09
CA CYS A 31 -1.56 -9.90 -6.15
C CYS A 31 -1.24 -10.33 -4.72
N VAL A 32 -0.58 -9.45 -3.97
CA VAL A 32 -0.20 -9.70 -2.58
C VAL A 32 -1.41 -9.87 -1.64
N ASP A 33 -2.53 -9.23 -1.96
CA ASP A 33 -3.77 -9.29 -1.15
C ASP A 33 -4.67 -10.49 -1.53
N CYS A 34 -4.97 -10.68 -2.81
CA CYS A 34 -5.95 -11.68 -3.25
C CYS A 34 -5.36 -12.89 -4.00
N GLY A 35 -4.04 -12.92 -4.23
CA GLY A 35 -3.35 -14.04 -4.90
C GLY A 35 -3.61 -14.17 -6.40
N ARG A 36 -4.38 -13.26 -7.02
CA ARG A 36 -4.71 -13.30 -8.45
C ARG A 36 -3.46 -13.00 -9.30
N LEU A 37 -3.24 -13.79 -10.35
CA LEU A 37 -2.13 -13.58 -11.29
C LEU A 37 -2.21 -12.20 -11.96
N LEU A 38 -1.05 -11.53 -12.03
CA LEU A 38 -0.89 -10.17 -12.56
C LEU A 38 -0.49 -10.13 -14.05
N LEU A 39 -0.35 -11.29 -14.70
CA LEU A 39 0.20 -11.45 -16.07
C LEU A 39 -0.51 -10.64 -17.18
N PHE A 40 -1.76 -10.22 -16.96
CA PHE A 40 -2.57 -9.50 -17.96
C PHE A 40 -3.41 -8.36 -17.37
N VAL A 41 -3.11 -7.91 -16.15
CA VAL A 41 -3.88 -6.87 -15.46
C VAL A 41 -2.97 -5.74 -15.02
N THR A 42 -3.51 -4.52 -15.00
CA THR A 42 -2.81 -3.38 -14.40
C THR A 42 -2.52 -3.69 -12.93
N CYS A 43 -1.24 -3.66 -12.58
CA CYS A 43 -0.76 -3.83 -11.22
C CYS A 43 -0.25 -2.51 -10.67
N VAL A 44 -0.44 -2.31 -9.37
CA VAL A 44 0.06 -1.15 -8.64
C VAL A 44 1.11 -1.64 -7.66
N HIS A 45 2.26 -0.96 -7.63
CA HIS A 45 3.27 -1.22 -6.62
C HIS A 45 2.69 -0.91 -5.23
N ALA A 46 2.75 -1.88 -4.33
CA ALA A 46 2.15 -1.76 -3.00
C ALA A 46 3.20 -1.38 -1.96
N ASP A 47 4.28 -2.15 -1.86
CA ASP A 47 5.37 -1.92 -0.89
C ASP A 47 6.63 -2.70 -1.30
N SER A 48 7.73 -2.42 -0.61
CA SER A 48 9.01 -3.12 -0.75
C SER A 48 9.34 -3.82 0.57
N LEU A 49 9.27 -5.15 0.58
CA LEU A 49 9.57 -5.96 1.76
C LEU A 49 11.04 -6.38 1.77
N ARG A 50 11.66 -6.42 2.96
CA ARG A 50 13.03 -6.92 3.13
C ARG A 50 13.05 -8.20 3.95
N ASP A 51 13.86 -9.16 3.54
CA ASP A 51 14.10 -10.37 4.32
C ASP A 51 15.26 -10.21 5.33
N ALA A 52 15.57 -11.30 6.04
CA ALA A 52 16.64 -11.33 7.04
C ALA A 52 18.05 -11.24 6.43
N ASP A 53 18.19 -11.52 5.14
CA ASP A 53 19.42 -11.45 4.36
C ASP A 53 19.54 -10.11 3.58
N ASP A 54 18.68 -9.13 3.91
CA ASP A 54 18.57 -7.80 3.30
C ASP A 54 18.17 -7.81 1.80
N TRP A 55 17.58 -8.92 1.32
CA TRP A 55 16.98 -8.96 -0.01
C TRP A 55 15.67 -8.18 -0.04
N THR A 56 15.54 -7.29 -1.02
CA THR A 56 14.33 -6.51 -1.23
C THR A 56 13.41 -7.18 -2.26
N TYR A 57 12.14 -7.31 -1.90
CA TYR A 57 11.06 -7.87 -2.72
C TYR A 57 10.00 -6.80 -2.94
N GLU A 58 9.76 -6.45 -4.20
CA GLU A 58 8.66 -5.55 -4.56
C GLU A 58 7.36 -6.36 -4.65
N VAL A 59 6.34 -5.93 -3.90
CA VAL A 59 5.03 -6.58 -3.90
C VAL A 59 3.99 -5.69 -4.58
N PHE A 60 3.07 -6.34 -5.31
CA PHE A 60 2.12 -5.66 -6.18
C PHE A 60 0.69 -6.04 -5.85
N LEU A 61 -0.22 -5.07 -6.00
CA LEU A 61 -1.67 -5.25 -5.90
C LEU A 61 -2.29 -5.25 -7.30
N CYS A 62 -3.38 -5.99 -7.48
CA CYS A 62 -4.25 -5.78 -8.64
C CYS A 62 -5.05 -4.48 -8.47
N GLU A 63 -5.44 -3.87 -9.58
CA GLU A 63 -6.20 -2.61 -9.60
C GLU A 63 -7.40 -2.59 -8.63
N LEU A 64 -8.20 -3.68 -8.58
CA LEU A 64 -9.36 -3.76 -7.69
C LEU A 64 -8.97 -3.75 -6.20
N CYS A 65 -7.88 -4.43 -5.83
CA CYS A 65 -7.39 -4.43 -4.45
C CYS A 65 -6.80 -3.07 -4.09
N ALA A 66 -6.05 -2.46 -5.00
CA ALA A 66 -5.52 -1.11 -4.83
C ALA A 66 -6.64 -0.08 -4.63
N LEU A 67 -7.69 -0.12 -5.46
CA LEU A 67 -8.86 0.75 -5.33
C LEU A 67 -9.61 0.52 -4.02
N ARG A 68 -9.80 -0.73 -3.61
CA ARG A 68 -10.44 -1.05 -2.32
C ARG A 68 -9.67 -0.42 -1.16
N ILE A 69 -8.36 -0.63 -1.09
CA ILE A 69 -7.49 -0.11 -0.04
C ILE A 69 -7.49 1.43 -0.05
N ALA A 70 -7.43 2.05 -1.22
CA ALA A 70 -7.51 3.50 -1.36
C ALA A 70 -8.87 4.05 -0.89
N SER A 71 -9.98 3.37 -1.20
CA SER A 71 -11.34 3.80 -0.85
C SER A 71 -11.66 3.71 0.65
N THR A 72 -10.91 2.91 1.41
CA THR A 72 -11.00 2.85 2.87
C THR A 72 -10.24 3.98 3.57
N THR A 73 -9.53 4.83 2.82
CA THR A 73 -8.95 6.07 3.34
C THR A 73 -10.02 7.15 3.27
N PRO A 74 -10.48 7.74 4.39
CA PRO A 74 -11.34 8.91 4.32
C PRO A 74 -10.59 10.00 3.53
N PRO A 75 -11.26 10.75 2.64
CA PRO A 75 -10.62 11.91 2.01
C PRO A 75 -10.06 12.80 3.12
N PRO A 76 -8.89 13.43 2.93
CA PRO A 76 -8.40 14.39 3.90
C PRO A 76 -9.51 15.41 4.09
N THR A 77 -10.07 15.47 5.30
CA THR A 77 -11.09 16.46 5.66
C THR A 77 -10.55 17.81 5.20
N ALA A 78 -11.18 18.39 4.18
CA ALA A 78 -10.83 19.72 3.75
C ALA A 78 -11.06 20.63 4.95
N THR A 79 -9.98 21.04 5.59
CA THR A 79 -10.00 22.07 6.61
C THR A 79 -10.48 23.33 5.90
N GLU A 80 -11.78 23.58 5.98
CA GLU A 80 -12.39 24.82 5.55
C GLU A 80 -11.66 25.95 6.31
N PRO A 81 -11.06 26.92 5.61
CA PRO A 81 -10.39 28.03 6.29
C PRO A 81 -11.44 28.84 7.06
N PRO A 82 -11.15 29.28 8.30
CA PRO A 82 -12.11 30.06 9.06
C PRO A 82 -12.38 31.38 8.32
N HIS A 83 -13.64 31.57 7.95
CA HIS A 83 -14.18 32.82 7.45
C HIS A 83 -14.19 33.81 8.63
N GLU A 84 -13.26 34.77 8.64
CA GLU A 84 -13.23 35.86 9.62
C GLU A 84 -14.21 36.97 9.15
N PRO A 85 -15.11 37.49 10.03
CA PRO A 85 -16.07 38.55 9.70
C PRO A 85 -15.46 39.96 9.68
#